data_AF-A0AAU3Z7D7-F1
#
_entry.id   AF-A0AAU3Z7D7-F1
#
_cell.length_a   1.000
_cell.length_b   1.000
_cell.length_c   1.000
_cell.angle_alpha   90.00
_cell.angle_beta   90.00
_cell.angle_gamma   90.00
#
_symmetry.space_group_name_H-M   'P 1'
#
loop_
_entity.id
_entity.type
_entity.pdbx_description
1 polymer ?
#
loop_
_entity_poly.entity_id
_entity_poly.type
_entity_poly.pdbx_seq_one_letter_code
_entity_poly.pdbx_strand_id
1 'polypeptide(L)'
;MIYDLTTASLLRFVGDVLDRHDDHLCNEGPTEQGSRVLKKIDAFVRHTPLRPVSDTRIDLAGFGSVPIHFESDHDKYVLLSECAEELGWPLSKAHEWADQEYQWAVRDQRQADEERGDGLLGYDGMRGCIDLQLDLVMDDPEVKAENCGAQLAMAGDWLISTDRLPSLLSCSPWGREFTDNTEDALGHAFAKHFGDRLQDVPTYSADGQPTGRSVADMFRTDLTEDEALRKARRGPALDIELG
;
A
#
# COMPACT_ATOMS: atom_id res chain seq x y z
N MET A 1 15.51 9.43 -22.21
CA MET A 1 16.48 9.83 -21.18
C MET A 1 16.26 8.90 -20.00
N ILE A 2 17.21 8.02 -19.71
CA ILE A 2 17.15 7.16 -18.53
C ILE A 2 17.85 7.94 -17.43
N TYR A 3 17.10 8.46 -16.47
CA TYR A 3 17.69 9.07 -15.28
C TYR A 3 18.12 7.93 -14.36
N ASP A 4 19.39 7.52 -14.46
CA ASP A 4 19.97 6.56 -13.50
C ASP A 4 19.87 7.13 -12.08
N LEU A 5 19.53 6.25 -11.12
CA LEU A 5 19.57 6.58 -9.70
C LEU A 5 20.98 6.99 -9.31
N THR A 6 21.21 8.29 -9.14
CA THR A 6 22.52 8.78 -8.69
C THR A 6 22.69 8.54 -7.20
N THR A 7 23.93 8.28 -6.77
CA THR A 7 24.29 8.20 -5.34
C THR A 7 23.81 9.42 -4.56
N ALA A 8 23.83 10.62 -5.17
CA ALA A 8 23.36 11.84 -4.54
C ALA A 8 21.84 11.84 -4.30
N SER A 9 21.04 11.38 -5.27
CA SER A 9 19.58 11.27 -5.12
C SER A 9 19.21 10.27 -4.01
N LEU A 10 19.94 9.15 -3.96
CA LEU A 10 19.73 8.12 -2.95
C LEU A 10 20.11 8.62 -1.54
N LEU A 11 21.25 9.30 -1.40
CA LEU A 11 21.68 9.89 -0.13
C LEU A 11 20.69 10.95 0.36
N ARG A 12 20.14 11.77 -0.54
CA ARG A 12 19.10 12.74 -0.19
C ARG A 12 17.85 12.04 0.33
N PHE A 13 17.33 11.05 -0.39
CA PHE A 13 16.17 10.27 0.06
C PHE A 13 16.39 9.66 1.45
N VAL A 14 17.57 9.08 1.70
CA VAL A 14 17.88 8.52 3.03
C VAL A 14 17.94 9.60 4.10
N GLY A 15 18.50 10.77 3.80
CA GLY A 15 18.45 11.93 4.70
C GLY A 15 17.02 12.31 5.04
N ASP A 16 16.17 12.48 4.01
CA ASP A 16 14.76 12.86 4.18
C ASP A 16 13.98 11.84 5.04
N VAL A 17 14.23 10.54 4.83
CA VAL A 17 13.62 9.47 5.62
C VAL A 17 14.09 9.48 7.08
N LEU A 18 15.38 9.70 7.33
CA LEU A 18 15.92 9.77 8.69
C LEU A 18 15.43 11.01 9.44
N ASP A 19 15.45 12.17 8.79
CA ASP A 19 15.01 13.44 9.38
C ASP A 19 13.52 13.38 9.77
N ARG A 20 12.71 12.65 9.00
CA ARG A 20 11.28 12.42 9.31
C ARG A 20 11.08 11.62 10.60
N HIS A 21 12.03 10.77 10.96
CA HIS A 21 11.91 9.84 12.09
C HIS A 21 12.92 10.13 13.20
N ASP A 22 13.59 11.29 13.20
CA ASP A 22 14.72 11.60 14.09
C ASP A 22 14.41 11.36 15.58
N ASP A 23 13.21 11.75 16.02
CA ASP A 23 12.75 11.59 17.41
C ASP A 23 12.43 10.12 17.79
N HIS A 24 12.38 9.20 16.81
CA HIS A 24 11.93 7.82 16.97
C HIS A 24 13.00 6.77 16.67
N LEU A 25 14.19 7.17 16.21
CA LEU A 25 15.27 6.24 15.88
C LEU A 25 15.74 5.46 17.11
N CYS A 26 15.77 4.13 17.02
CA CYS A 26 16.20 3.24 18.10
C CYS A 26 17.50 2.48 17.79
N ASN A 27 18.14 1.93 18.82
CA ASN A 27 19.32 1.05 18.79
C ASN A 27 20.62 1.70 18.30
N GLU A 28 20.67 2.00 17.01
CA GLU A 28 21.83 2.46 16.27
C GLU A 28 21.42 3.82 15.68
N GLY A 29 22.23 4.87 15.83
CA GLY A 29 21.81 6.23 15.48
C GLY A 29 21.55 6.43 13.98
N PRO A 30 21.27 7.66 13.52
CA PRO A 30 20.91 7.95 12.13
C PRO A 30 21.97 7.49 11.11
N THR A 31 23.25 7.44 11.48
CA THR A 31 24.33 7.02 10.57
C THR A 31 24.26 5.53 10.25
N GLU A 32 24.10 4.69 11.26
CA GLU A 32 24.01 3.24 11.11
C GLU A 32 22.70 2.84 10.43
N GLN A 33 21.56 3.40 10.87
CA GLN A 33 20.27 3.14 10.22
C GLN A 33 20.27 3.59 8.76
N GLY A 34 20.79 4.79 8.47
CA GLY A 34 20.92 5.29 7.09
C GLY A 34 21.76 4.35 6.22
N SER A 35 22.85 3.81 6.77
CA SER A 35 23.67 2.81 6.07
C SER A 35 22.90 1.51 5.76
N ARG A 36 21.94 1.10 6.61
CA ARG A 36 21.08 -0.08 6.34
C ARG A 36 20.05 0.23 5.27
N VAL A 37 19.39 1.39 5.33
CA VAL A 37 18.45 1.86 4.30
C VAL A 37 19.13 1.89 2.93
N LEU A 38 20.32 2.49 2.84
CA LEU A 38 21.11 2.52 1.61
C LEU A 38 21.40 1.12 1.06
N LYS A 39 21.84 0.20 1.93
CA LYS A 39 22.12 -1.20 1.53
C LYS A 39 20.87 -1.91 1.02
N LYS A 40 19.71 -1.64 1.61
CA LYS A 40 18.43 -2.24 1.18
C LYS A 40 18.00 -1.76 -0.18
N ILE A 41 18.07 -0.46 -0.42
CA ILE A 41 17.71 0.11 -1.72
C ILE A 41 18.71 -0.34 -2.78
N ASP A 42 20.01 -0.35 -2.49
CA ASP A 42 21.04 -0.86 -3.43
C ASP A 42 20.78 -2.33 -3.81
N ALA A 43 20.44 -3.17 -2.82
CA ALA A 43 20.12 -4.57 -3.07
C ALA A 43 18.87 -4.71 -3.96
N PHE A 44 17.84 -3.90 -3.74
CA PHE A 44 16.61 -3.92 -4.53
C PHE A 44 16.83 -3.46 -5.98
N VAL A 45 17.60 -2.38 -6.17
CA VAL A 45 17.88 -1.78 -7.49
C VAL A 45 18.57 -2.74 -8.45
N ARG A 46 19.32 -3.72 -7.94
CA ARG A 46 19.97 -4.76 -8.77
C ARG A 46 18.99 -5.63 -9.54
N HIS A 47 17.76 -5.76 -9.04
CA HIS A 47 16.72 -6.61 -9.62
C HIS A 47 15.53 -5.81 -10.16
N THR A 48 15.32 -4.61 -9.63
CA THR A 48 14.26 -3.69 -10.04
C THR A 48 14.86 -2.29 -10.16
N PRO A 49 15.39 -1.91 -11.34
CA PRO A 49 15.97 -0.59 -11.54
C PRO A 49 14.99 0.52 -11.16
N LEU A 50 15.44 1.43 -10.29
CA LEU A 50 14.66 2.57 -9.84
C LEU A 50 15.20 3.85 -10.47
N ARG A 51 14.29 4.78 -10.76
CA ARG A 51 14.57 6.16 -11.15
C ARG A 51 13.96 7.08 -10.10
N PRO A 52 14.71 8.07 -9.58
CA PRO A 52 14.17 9.03 -8.63
C PRO A 52 13.12 9.91 -9.31
N VAL A 53 12.04 10.17 -8.60
CA VAL A 53 10.94 11.03 -9.04
C VAL A 53 10.91 12.26 -8.14
N SER A 54 10.65 13.43 -8.74
CA SER A 54 10.41 14.67 -8.00
C SER A 54 9.09 15.29 -8.43
N ASP A 55 8.48 16.06 -7.53
CA ASP A 55 7.28 16.87 -7.78
C ASP A 55 6.05 16.10 -8.30
N THR A 56 6.04 14.78 -8.15
CA THR A 56 4.90 13.93 -8.50
C THR A 56 4.26 13.38 -7.25
N ARG A 57 2.94 13.50 -7.15
CA ARG A 57 2.14 12.96 -6.05
C ARG A 57 1.10 11.99 -6.59
N ILE A 58 0.73 11.02 -5.77
CA ILE A 58 -0.41 10.13 -6.03
C ILE A 58 -1.54 10.46 -5.06
N ASP A 59 -2.76 10.49 -5.59
CA ASP A 59 -3.99 10.64 -4.82
C ASP A 59 -4.32 9.31 -4.13
N LEU A 60 -4.53 9.36 -2.81
CA LEU A 60 -4.96 8.22 -2.01
C LEU A 60 -6.48 8.10 -2.04
N ALA A 61 -7.08 8.05 -3.24
CA ALA A 61 -8.53 7.96 -3.45
C ALA A 61 -9.34 9.07 -2.72
N GLY A 62 -8.79 10.28 -2.69
CA GLY A 62 -9.37 11.44 -2.00
C GLY A 62 -9.08 11.52 -0.49
N PHE A 63 -8.43 10.52 0.12
CA PHE A 63 -8.03 10.57 1.54
C PHE A 63 -6.79 11.42 1.79
N GLY A 64 -6.16 11.93 0.74
CA GLY A 64 -4.93 12.69 0.82
C GLY A 64 -4.08 12.47 -0.42
N SER A 65 -2.86 12.97 -0.39
CA SER A 65 -1.90 12.67 -1.47
C SER A 65 -0.51 12.51 -0.90
N VAL A 66 0.30 11.64 -1.50
CA VAL A 66 1.68 11.39 -1.06
C VAL A 66 2.65 11.53 -2.21
N PRO A 67 3.91 11.96 -1.97
CA PRO A 67 4.92 12.05 -3.00
C PRO A 67 5.34 10.66 -3.49
N ILE A 68 5.66 10.58 -4.78
CA ILE A 68 6.30 9.42 -5.38
C ILE A 68 7.81 9.66 -5.32
N HIS A 69 8.53 8.77 -4.65
CA HIS A 69 9.99 8.88 -4.47
C HIS A 69 10.75 8.20 -5.61
N PHE A 70 10.25 7.05 -6.06
CA PHE A 70 10.88 6.27 -7.13
C PHE A 70 9.87 5.74 -8.13
N GLU A 71 10.33 5.52 -9.35
CA GLU A 71 9.62 4.74 -10.36
C GLU A 71 10.54 3.62 -10.90
N SER A 72 9.94 2.50 -11.26
CA SER A 72 10.56 1.43 -12.03
C SER A 72 9.89 1.35 -13.40
N ASP A 73 10.25 0.35 -14.19
CA ASP A 73 9.54 0.06 -15.45
C ASP A 73 8.16 -0.58 -15.21
N HIS A 74 7.86 -1.02 -13.98
CA HIS A 74 6.64 -1.75 -13.64
C HIS A 74 5.69 -0.93 -12.78
N ASP A 75 6.22 -0.14 -11.85
CA ASP A 75 5.43 0.55 -10.83
C ASP A 75 6.16 1.76 -10.25
N LYS A 76 5.46 2.54 -9.43
CA LYS A 76 5.92 3.70 -8.68
C LYS A 76 5.92 3.37 -7.20
N TYR A 77 6.76 4.06 -6.44
CA TYR A 77 7.00 3.77 -5.03
C TYR A 77 6.81 5.02 -4.17
N VAL A 78 6.08 4.85 -3.08
CA VAL A 78 5.79 5.86 -2.06
C VAL A 78 6.27 5.37 -0.69
N LEU A 79 6.40 6.28 0.27
CA LEU A 79 6.82 5.91 1.62
C LEU A 79 5.60 5.57 2.49
N LEU A 80 5.66 4.44 3.20
CA LEU A 80 4.55 3.99 4.05
C LEU A 80 4.21 5.01 5.14
N SER A 81 5.21 5.64 5.75
CA SER A 81 4.97 6.66 6.78
C SER A 81 4.27 7.92 6.26
N GLU A 82 4.40 8.26 4.98
CA GLU A 82 3.65 9.37 4.37
C GLU A 82 2.20 8.96 4.12
N CYS A 83 1.97 7.73 3.64
CA CYS A 83 0.61 7.21 3.51
C CYS A 83 -0.09 7.11 4.86
N ALA A 84 0.61 6.61 5.88
CA ALA A 84 0.11 6.48 7.23
C ALA A 84 -0.30 7.84 7.83
N GLU A 85 0.52 8.87 7.62
CA GLU A 85 0.23 10.25 8.06
C GLU A 85 -1.06 10.79 7.40
N GLU A 86 -1.16 10.74 6.07
CA GLU A 86 -2.34 11.22 5.34
C GLU A 86 -3.62 10.46 5.74
N LEU A 87 -3.50 9.16 6.01
CA LEU A 87 -4.62 8.33 6.44
C LEU A 87 -4.94 8.47 7.94
N GLY A 88 -4.15 9.21 8.72
CA GLY A 88 -4.28 9.26 10.18
C GLY A 88 -4.13 7.87 10.83
N TRP A 89 -3.36 6.98 10.20
CA TRP A 89 -3.16 5.60 10.63
C TRP A 89 -1.82 5.49 11.39
N PRO A 90 -1.79 5.00 12.65
CA PRO A 90 -0.53 4.86 13.38
C PRO A 90 0.49 4.01 12.60
N LEU A 91 1.72 4.51 12.48
CA LEU A 91 2.76 3.86 11.68
C LEU A 91 3.08 2.44 12.17
N SER A 92 3.01 2.16 13.46
CA SER A 92 3.17 0.80 14.00
C SER A 92 2.19 -0.20 13.38
N LYS A 93 0.93 0.21 13.17
CA LYS A 93 -0.10 -0.62 12.53
C LYS A 93 0.07 -0.73 11.03
N ALA A 94 0.42 0.36 10.38
CA ALA A 94 0.74 0.35 8.96
C ALA A 94 1.95 -0.56 8.68
N HIS A 95 2.94 -0.56 9.56
CA HIS A 95 4.10 -1.44 9.53
C HIS A 95 3.72 -2.91 9.64
N GLU A 96 2.83 -3.28 10.58
CA GLU A 96 2.33 -4.65 10.71
C GLU A 96 1.66 -5.15 9.41
N TRP A 97 0.87 -4.30 8.75
CA TRP A 97 0.30 -4.60 7.44
C TRP A 97 1.39 -4.83 6.38
N ALA A 98 2.41 -3.96 6.33
CA ALA A 98 3.47 -4.06 5.34
C ALA A 98 4.33 -5.32 5.54
N ASP A 99 4.64 -5.68 6.78
CA ASP A 99 5.32 -6.95 7.09
C ASP A 99 4.46 -8.13 6.66
N GLN A 100 3.16 -8.13 6.97
CA GLN A 100 2.26 -9.20 6.55
C GLN A 100 2.19 -9.38 5.02
N GLU A 101 2.03 -8.29 4.26
CA GLU A 101 2.08 -8.31 2.80
C GLU A 101 3.41 -8.86 2.27
N TYR A 102 4.53 -8.46 2.88
CA TYR A 102 5.85 -8.96 2.53
C TYR A 102 5.99 -10.47 2.82
N GLN A 103 5.51 -10.96 3.96
CA GLN A 103 5.54 -12.40 4.28
C GLN A 103 4.71 -13.23 3.30
N TRP A 104 3.56 -12.72 2.84
CA TRP A 104 2.77 -13.36 1.79
C TRP A 104 3.51 -13.37 0.45
N ALA A 105 4.07 -12.23 0.04
CA ALA A 105 4.89 -12.14 -1.17
C ALA A 105 6.06 -13.14 -1.17
N VAL A 106 6.74 -13.33 -0.04
CA VAL A 106 7.82 -14.32 0.10
C VAL A 106 7.29 -15.74 -0.07
N ARG A 107 6.11 -16.07 0.48
CA ARG A 107 5.50 -17.39 0.30
C ARG A 107 5.11 -17.65 -1.15
N ASP A 108 4.45 -16.69 -1.79
CA ASP A 108 4.00 -16.81 -3.16
C ASP A 108 5.19 -16.93 -4.13
N GLN A 109 6.26 -16.16 -3.90
CA GLN A 109 7.49 -16.27 -4.69
C GLN A 109 8.14 -17.65 -4.54
N ARG A 110 8.18 -18.22 -3.32
CA ARG A 110 8.71 -19.56 -3.10
C ARG A 110 7.90 -20.62 -3.85
N GLN A 111 6.57 -20.52 -3.79
CA GLN A 111 5.72 -21.44 -4.54
C GLN A 111 5.97 -21.32 -6.05
N ALA A 112 6.06 -20.11 -6.58
CA ALA A 112 6.34 -19.89 -8.01
C ALA A 112 7.73 -20.42 -8.43
N ASP A 113 8.74 -20.28 -7.58
CA ASP A 113 10.09 -20.81 -7.83
C ASP A 113 10.09 -22.36 -7.81
N GLU A 114 9.34 -22.98 -6.88
CA GLU A 114 9.16 -24.43 -6.82
C GLU A 114 8.43 -24.97 -8.06
N GLU A 115 7.37 -24.29 -8.51
CA GLU A 115 6.62 -24.64 -9.72
C GLU A 115 7.45 -24.51 -11.00
N ARG A 116 8.35 -23.50 -11.05
CA ARG A 116 9.29 -23.33 -12.18
C ARG A 116 10.35 -24.43 -12.23
N GLY A 117 10.82 -24.89 -11.07
CA GLY A 117 11.69 -26.07 -10.94
C GLY A 117 13.10 -25.93 -11.52
N ASP A 118 13.57 -24.71 -11.77
CA ASP A 118 14.91 -24.43 -12.36
C ASP A 118 16.02 -24.21 -11.31
N GLY A 119 15.66 -24.22 -10.02
CA GLY A 119 16.59 -24.03 -8.91
C GLY A 119 17.06 -22.58 -8.72
N LEU A 120 16.46 -21.62 -9.43
CA LEU A 120 16.75 -20.20 -9.28
C LEU A 120 15.74 -19.55 -8.33
N LEU A 121 16.18 -18.55 -7.56
CA LEU A 121 15.32 -17.73 -6.71
C LEU A 121 14.86 -16.48 -7.46
N GLY A 122 13.56 -16.27 -7.53
CA GLY A 122 12.94 -15.08 -8.11
C GLY A 122 12.71 -13.97 -7.09
N TYR A 123 12.37 -12.79 -7.59
CA TYR A 123 12.12 -11.58 -6.77
C TYR A 123 10.85 -10.82 -7.17
N ASP A 124 10.12 -11.31 -8.18
CA ASP A 124 9.01 -10.61 -8.78
C ASP A 124 7.88 -10.35 -7.77
N GLY A 125 7.56 -11.33 -6.92
CA GLY A 125 6.54 -11.21 -5.87
C GLY A 125 6.90 -10.21 -4.77
N MET A 126 8.19 -9.99 -4.51
CA MET A 126 8.67 -9.12 -3.42
C MET A 126 8.80 -7.64 -3.83
N ARG A 127 8.34 -7.26 -5.01
CA ARG A 127 8.41 -5.87 -5.50
C ARG A 127 7.37 -4.94 -4.85
N GLY A 128 6.35 -5.48 -4.18
CA GLY A 128 5.22 -4.70 -3.66
C GLY A 128 5.53 -3.91 -2.39
N CYS A 129 6.26 -4.51 -1.44
CA CYS A 129 6.65 -3.88 -0.17
C CYS A 129 8.15 -4.12 0.06
N ILE A 130 8.91 -3.05 0.28
CA ILE A 130 10.35 -3.09 0.47
C ILE A 130 10.68 -2.55 1.86
N ASP A 131 11.12 -3.44 2.75
CA ASP A 131 11.59 -3.10 4.09
C ASP A 131 12.88 -2.26 4.02
N LEU A 132 12.83 -1.04 4.54
CA LEU A 132 13.99 -0.15 4.61
C LEU A 132 14.93 -0.48 5.79
N GLN A 133 14.53 -1.38 6.69
CA GLN A 133 15.27 -1.74 7.91
C GLN A 133 15.59 -0.55 8.81
N LEU A 134 14.58 0.30 8.97
CA LEU A 134 14.53 1.27 10.04
C LEU A 134 13.95 0.61 11.29
N ASP A 135 14.65 0.82 12.41
CA ASP A 135 14.15 0.43 13.72
C ASP A 135 13.64 1.68 14.42
N LEU A 136 12.32 1.81 14.48
CA LEU A 136 11.64 2.93 15.10
C LEU A 136 10.97 2.50 16.39
N VAL A 137 10.97 3.41 17.36
CA VAL A 137 10.30 3.25 18.64
C VAL A 137 9.35 4.42 18.84
N MET A 138 8.06 4.10 18.99
CA MET A 138 6.97 5.07 18.96
C MET A 138 6.03 4.84 20.14
N ASP A 139 5.28 5.87 20.54
CA ASP A 139 4.21 5.69 21.53
C ASP A 139 3.06 4.88 20.92
N ASP A 140 2.58 3.85 21.63
CA ASP A 140 1.39 3.09 21.21
C ASP A 140 0.10 3.83 21.62
N PRO A 141 -0.72 4.31 20.66
CA PRO A 141 -1.95 5.05 20.98
C PRO A 141 -3.07 4.19 21.57
N GLU A 142 -2.97 2.85 21.50
CA GLU A 142 -4.06 1.95 21.91
C GLU A 142 -3.91 1.38 23.33
N VAL A 143 -2.74 1.54 23.95
CA VAL A 143 -2.56 1.03 25.30
C VAL A 143 -2.97 2.05 26.36
N LYS A 144 -3.84 1.61 27.27
CA LYS A 144 -4.32 2.42 28.38
C LYS A 144 -3.17 2.92 29.27
N ALA A 145 -3.23 4.21 29.60
CA ALA A 145 -2.29 4.93 30.48
C ALA A 145 -2.12 4.35 31.91
N GLU A 146 -2.92 3.36 32.28
CA GLU A 146 -2.90 2.68 33.59
C GLU A 146 -1.67 1.78 33.77
N ASN A 147 -0.96 1.47 32.68
CA ASN A 147 0.29 0.74 32.72
C ASN A 147 1.47 1.71 32.83
N CYS A 148 2.02 1.86 34.04
CA CYS A 148 3.08 2.80 34.37
C CYS A 148 4.40 2.50 33.62
N GLY A 149 4.56 3.05 32.42
CA GLY A 149 5.79 3.05 31.61
C GLY A 149 5.52 3.62 30.23
N ALA A 150 6.49 4.30 29.62
CA ALA A 150 6.39 4.65 28.19
C ALA A 150 6.27 3.32 27.42
N GLN A 151 5.12 3.11 26.77
CA GLN A 151 4.86 1.88 26.06
C GLN A 151 5.23 2.08 24.61
N LEU A 152 6.29 1.38 24.24
CA LEU A 152 7.00 1.56 23.00
C LEU A 152 6.51 0.52 21.99
N ALA A 153 5.85 0.97 20.93
CA ALA A 153 5.60 0.18 19.74
C ALA A 153 6.87 0.17 18.87
N MET A 154 7.24 -1.01 18.37
CA MET A 154 8.26 -1.13 17.34
C MET A 154 7.62 -0.91 15.98
N ALA A 155 8.26 -0.08 15.15
CA ALA A 155 7.84 0.14 13.77
C ALA A 155 9.07 0.21 12.85
N GLY A 156 8.81 0.11 11.55
CA GLY A 156 9.77 0.43 10.50
C GLY A 156 9.08 1.19 9.38
N ASP A 157 9.88 1.73 8.46
CA ASP A 157 9.36 2.37 7.25
C ASP A 157 9.65 1.52 6.02
N TRP A 158 8.80 1.68 5.01
CA TRP A 158 8.74 0.81 3.85
C TRP A 158 8.56 1.65 2.59
N LEU A 159 9.22 1.25 1.50
CA LEU A 159 8.78 1.67 0.18
C LEU A 159 7.67 0.73 -0.27
N ILE A 160 6.51 1.29 -0.58
CA ILE A 160 5.36 0.53 -1.06
C ILE A 160 5.05 0.92 -2.50
N SER A 161 4.79 -0.10 -3.31
CA SER A 161 4.45 0.02 -4.71
C SER A 161 3.00 0.50 -4.88
N THR A 162 2.69 1.24 -5.96
CA THR A 162 1.35 1.82 -6.10
C THR A 162 0.26 0.79 -6.35
N ASP A 163 0.60 -0.40 -6.85
CA ASP A 163 -0.29 -1.58 -6.89
C ASP A 163 -0.79 -2.03 -5.50
N ARG A 164 -0.07 -1.70 -4.41
CA ARG A 164 -0.46 -2.05 -3.04
C ARG A 164 -1.40 -1.05 -2.38
N LEU A 165 -1.56 0.15 -2.95
CA LEU A 165 -2.43 1.17 -2.37
C LEU A 165 -3.88 0.72 -2.15
N PRO A 166 -4.52 -0.06 -3.05
CA PRO A 166 -5.85 -0.61 -2.78
C PRO A 166 -5.90 -1.54 -1.56
N SER A 167 -4.88 -2.40 -1.35
CA SER A 167 -4.77 -3.27 -0.16
C SER A 167 -4.56 -2.42 1.10
N LEU A 168 -3.62 -1.47 1.05
CA LEU A 168 -3.35 -0.52 2.12
C LEU A 168 -4.63 0.22 2.55
N LEU A 169 -5.34 0.83 1.60
CA LEU A 169 -6.56 1.60 1.86
C LEU A 169 -7.65 0.72 2.47
N SER A 170 -7.83 -0.49 1.95
CA SER A 170 -8.81 -1.46 2.47
C SER A 170 -8.51 -1.95 3.89
N CYS A 171 -7.24 -1.98 4.28
CA CYS A 171 -6.81 -2.36 5.64
C CYS A 171 -6.64 -1.17 6.59
N SER A 172 -6.64 0.05 6.07
CA SER A 172 -6.54 1.27 6.85
C SER A 172 -7.81 1.54 7.68
N PRO A 173 -7.79 2.53 8.60
CA PRO A 173 -9.00 2.98 9.32
C PRO A 173 -10.16 3.37 8.40
N TRP A 174 -9.86 3.76 7.16
CA TRP A 174 -10.84 4.17 6.15
C TRP A 174 -11.29 3.01 5.24
N GLY A 175 -10.86 1.78 5.48
CA GLY A 175 -11.08 0.66 4.56
C GLY A 175 -12.55 0.38 4.22
N ARG A 176 -13.46 0.57 5.18
CA ARG A 176 -14.89 0.47 4.91
C ARG A 176 -15.36 1.55 3.94
N GLU A 177 -15.01 2.79 4.20
CA GLU A 177 -15.42 3.92 3.36
C GLU A 177 -14.78 3.85 1.96
N PHE A 178 -13.50 3.46 1.88
CA PHE A 178 -12.83 3.19 0.62
C PHE A 178 -13.58 2.12 -0.19
N THR A 179 -13.97 1.01 0.45
CA THR A 179 -14.75 -0.06 -0.20
C THR A 179 -16.11 0.46 -0.68
N ASP A 180 -16.86 1.14 0.20
CA ASP A 180 -18.18 1.70 -0.11
C ASP A 180 -18.10 2.72 -1.27
N ASN A 181 -17.03 3.50 -1.34
CA ASN A 181 -16.80 4.49 -2.40
C ASN A 181 -16.37 3.86 -3.74
N THR A 182 -15.64 2.75 -3.71
CA THR A 182 -15.07 2.11 -4.91
C THR A 182 -15.93 1.01 -5.50
N GLU A 183 -16.88 0.44 -4.75
CA GLU A 183 -17.73 -0.67 -5.18
C GLU A 183 -18.40 -0.42 -6.54
N ASP A 184 -18.97 0.77 -6.77
CA ASP A 184 -19.64 1.11 -8.03
C ASP A 184 -18.65 1.18 -9.21
N ALA A 185 -17.45 1.73 -8.98
CA ALA A 185 -16.42 1.83 -10.00
C ALA A 185 -15.85 0.45 -10.36
N LEU A 186 -15.68 -0.41 -9.36
CA LEU A 186 -15.34 -1.82 -9.56
C LEU A 186 -16.45 -2.54 -10.33
N GLY A 187 -17.72 -2.29 -10.01
CA GLY A 187 -18.88 -2.84 -10.72
C GLY A 187 -18.84 -2.53 -12.22
N HIS A 188 -18.56 -1.28 -12.60
CA HIS A 188 -18.35 -0.89 -14.00
C HIS A 188 -17.18 -1.62 -14.66
N ALA A 189 -16.03 -1.73 -13.97
CA ALA A 189 -14.87 -2.46 -14.48
C ALA A 189 -15.18 -3.95 -14.69
N PHE A 190 -15.85 -4.59 -13.72
CA PHE A 190 -16.26 -5.99 -13.80
C PHE A 190 -17.27 -6.22 -14.93
N ALA A 191 -18.26 -5.36 -15.08
CA ALA A 191 -19.22 -5.44 -16.18
C ALA A 191 -18.53 -5.34 -17.54
N LYS A 192 -17.56 -4.44 -17.69
CA LYS A 192 -16.80 -4.25 -18.93
C LYS A 192 -15.94 -5.45 -19.31
N HIS A 193 -15.32 -6.12 -18.34
CA HIS A 193 -14.37 -7.20 -18.61
C HIS A 193 -14.99 -8.60 -18.56
N PHE A 194 -16.03 -8.79 -17.76
CA PHE A 194 -16.61 -10.09 -17.46
C PHE A 194 -18.13 -10.14 -17.58
N GLY A 195 -18.80 -9.00 -17.78
CA GLY A 195 -20.27 -8.90 -17.78
C GLY A 195 -20.92 -9.94 -18.68
N ASP A 196 -20.53 -10.00 -19.96
CA ASP A 196 -21.07 -10.96 -20.93
C ASP A 196 -20.84 -12.43 -20.55
N ARG A 197 -19.75 -12.74 -19.85
CA ARG A 197 -19.44 -14.10 -19.41
C ARG A 197 -20.22 -14.51 -18.16
N LEU A 198 -20.71 -13.53 -17.38
CA LEU A 198 -21.36 -13.74 -16.10
C LEU A 198 -22.88 -13.60 -16.15
N GLN A 199 -23.46 -13.14 -17.28
CA GLN A 199 -24.92 -13.04 -17.45
C GLN A 199 -25.61 -14.41 -17.33
N ASP A 200 -24.95 -15.47 -17.77
CA ASP A 200 -25.50 -16.82 -17.76
C ASP A 200 -25.14 -17.61 -16.49
N VAL A 201 -24.41 -17.01 -15.55
CA VAL A 201 -24.03 -17.69 -14.30
C VAL A 201 -25.09 -17.38 -13.23
N PRO A 202 -25.94 -18.34 -12.84
CA PRO A 202 -26.96 -18.11 -11.84
C PRO A 202 -26.35 -17.97 -10.44
N THR A 203 -26.91 -17.06 -9.64
CA THR A 203 -26.61 -16.98 -8.20
C THR A 203 -27.58 -17.87 -7.43
N TYR A 204 -27.11 -18.42 -6.31
CA TYR A 204 -27.86 -19.32 -5.45
C TYR A 204 -28.00 -18.74 -4.04
N SER A 205 -29.18 -18.90 -3.44
CA SER A 205 -29.42 -18.55 -2.03
C SER A 205 -28.64 -19.47 -1.08
N ALA A 206 -28.57 -19.12 0.21
CA ALA A 206 -28.01 -19.98 1.26
C ALA A 206 -28.63 -21.39 1.29
N ASP A 207 -29.89 -21.52 0.86
CA ASP A 207 -30.64 -22.78 0.80
C ASP A 207 -30.41 -23.55 -0.51
N GLY A 208 -29.47 -23.11 -1.35
CA GLY A 208 -29.08 -23.76 -2.60
C GLY A 208 -30.05 -23.58 -3.77
N GLN A 209 -31.11 -22.76 -3.63
CA GLN A 209 -32.04 -22.45 -4.72
C GLN A 209 -31.55 -21.30 -5.61
N PRO A 210 -31.76 -21.33 -6.94
CA PRO A 210 -31.44 -20.20 -7.82
C PRO A 210 -32.24 -18.97 -7.41
N THR A 211 -31.57 -17.82 -7.30
CA THR A 211 -32.20 -16.56 -6.86
C THR A 211 -32.99 -15.86 -7.97
N GLY A 212 -32.89 -16.34 -9.21
CA GLY A 212 -33.40 -15.66 -10.40
C GLY A 212 -32.54 -14.47 -10.86
N ARG A 213 -31.38 -14.25 -10.24
CA ARG A 213 -30.38 -13.25 -10.62
C ARG A 213 -29.10 -13.92 -11.13
N SER A 214 -28.42 -13.25 -12.05
CA SER A 214 -27.10 -13.64 -12.52
C SER A 214 -26.00 -13.09 -11.60
N VAL A 215 -24.80 -13.65 -11.69
CA VAL A 215 -23.61 -13.08 -11.02
C VAL A 215 -23.34 -11.67 -11.56
N ALA A 216 -23.64 -11.39 -12.84
CA ALA A 216 -23.54 -10.05 -13.39
C ALA A 216 -24.47 -9.03 -12.69
N ASP A 217 -25.63 -9.45 -12.17
CA ASP A 217 -26.55 -8.57 -11.45
C ASP A 217 -26.00 -8.13 -10.07
N MET A 218 -25.01 -8.83 -9.53
CA MET A 218 -24.34 -8.44 -8.28
C MET A 218 -23.43 -7.22 -8.44
N PHE A 219 -23.02 -6.91 -9.68
CA PHE A 219 -22.11 -5.81 -9.99
C PHE A 219 -22.80 -4.66 -10.73
N ARG A 220 -24.15 -4.70 -10.80
CA ARG A 220 -24.94 -3.62 -11.37
C ARG A 220 -24.98 -2.43 -10.42
N THR A 221 -24.66 -1.25 -10.96
CA THR A 221 -24.77 0.03 -10.27
C THR A 221 -25.73 0.94 -11.04
N ASP A 222 -26.47 1.77 -10.29
CA ASP A 222 -27.37 2.78 -10.84
C ASP A 222 -26.62 4.08 -11.22
N LEU A 223 -25.33 4.19 -10.85
CA LEU A 223 -24.48 5.34 -11.17
C LEU A 223 -23.89 5.22 -12.57
N THR A 224 -23.70 6.36 -13.25
CA THR A 224 -22.88 6.41 -14.46
C THR A 224 -21.41 6.13 -14.13
N GLU A 225 -20.61 5.70 -15.12
CA GLU A 225 -19.16 5.43 -14.93
C GLU A 225 -18.43 6.67 -14.37
N ASP A 226 -18.74 7.86 -14.87
CA ASP A 226 -18.16 9.12 -14.40
C ASP A 226 -18.57 9.47 -12.96
N GLU A 227 -19.80 9.16 -12.56
CA GLU A 227 -20.27 9.36 -11.18
C GLU A 227 -19.63 8.37 -10.22
N ALA A 228 -19.51 7.10 -10.63
CA ALA A 228 -18.85 6.06 -9.86
C ALA A 228 -17.36 6.38 -9.65
N LEU A 229 -16.65 6.83 -10.70
CA LEU A 229 -15.25 7.26 -10.60
C LEU A 229 -15.09 8.49 -9.69
N ARG A 230 -16.06 9.41 -9.70
CA ARG A 230 -16.06 10.57 -8.80
C ARG A 230 -16.29 10.14 -7.35
N LYS A 231 -17.22 9.21 -7.10
CA LYS A 231 -17.48 8.62 -5.78
C LYS A 231 -16.23 7.93 -5.24
N ALA A 232 -15.56 7.15 -6.07
CA ALA A 232 -14.33 6.43 -5.72
C ALA A 232 -13.16 7.33 -5.29
N ARG A 233 -13.19 8.64 -5.62
CA ARG A 233 -12.16 9.62 -5.27
C ARG A 233 -12.61 10.63 -4.21
N ARG A 234 -13.71 10.35 -3.50
CA ARG A 234 -14.33 11.31 -2.58
C ARG A 234 -13.52 11.51 -1.29
N GLY A 235 -12.67 10.56 -0.92
CA GLY A 235 -12.01 10.58 0.39
C GLY A 235 -13.01 10.38 1.55
N PRO A 236 -12.63 10.78 2.78
CA PRO A 236 -13.52 10.68 3.91
C PRO A 236 -14.68 11.67 3.73
N ALA A 237 -15.89 11.21 4.02
CA ALA A 237 -17.06 12.05 4.15
C ALA A 237 -16.81 13.00 5.33
N LEU A 238 -16.17 14.13 5.04
CA LEU A 238 -16.28 15.29 5.91
C LEU A 238 -17.77 15.60 5.93
N ASP A 239 -18.44 15.23 7.01
CA ASP A 239 -19.70 15.83 7.39
C ASP A 239 -19.42 17.33 7.46
N ILE A 240 -19.71 18.03 6.37
CA ILE A 240 -19.83 19.48 6.39
C ILE A 240 -21.11 19.74 7.19
N GLU A 241 -21.04 19.59 8.52
CA GLU A 241 -21.84 20.40 9.41
C GLU A 241 -21.35 21.83 9.24
N LEU A 242 -21.87 22.51 8.22
CA LEU A 242 -22.04 23.95 8.27
C LEU A 242 -23.04 24.21 9.39
N GLY A 243 -22.52 24.30 10.62
CA GLY A 243 -23.20 24.81 11.82
C GLY A 243 -22.54 26.10 12.27
#